data_AF-M0L666-F1
#
_entry.id   AF-M0L666-F1
#
_cell.length_a   1.000
_cell.length_b   1.000
_cell.length_c   1.000
_cell.angle_alpha   90.00
_cell.angle_beta   90.00
_cell.angle_gamma   90.00
#
_symmetry.space_group_name_H-M   'P 1'
#
loop_
_entity.id
_entity.type
_entity.pdbx_description
1 polymer ?
#
loop_
_entity_poly.entity_id
_entity_poly.type
_entity_poly.pdbx_seq_one_letter_code
_entity_poly.pdbx_strand_id
1 'polypeptide(L)'
;MSSEYPSLFESCQPRDDVLDGSLQEEQFAAKLSTVVHNPEKAAPVYRDPDSFYDMTYPTEGLRTLLSNLTGRFLATTKYDPGSYTSSILCLDTRFGGGKTHDLIASYHLAENPVDIDDLSHYLLDGDEELAADYQDAVAEGLDIATGVFIGTKADSKDARHADDDPDAPNTRTMWGELAYQLYGLDGYEYLKDYDQDRDAPGEGTLSKLFAQHDQPALILIDEIADYMNKAAGTPVGDKTLADQTLSFVMALLEAAAESEHVTVVYSIADTAFGEQADRVRDGVRDHIEEV
;
A
#
# COMPACT_ATOMS: atom_id res chain seq x y z
N MET A 1 -29.33 -27.21 -27.46
CA MET A 1 -29.05 -27.82 -26.14
C MET A 1 -29.01 -26.66 -25.17
N SER A 2 -30.06 -26.51 -24.37
CA SER A 2 -30.09 -25.49 -23.30
C SER A 2 -29.05 -25.91 -22.28
N SER A 3 -28.05 -25.09 -21.99
CA SER A 3 -27.09 -25.39 -20.94
C SER A 3 -27.81 -25.32 -19.60
N GLU A 4 -28.04 -26.47 -18.98
CA GLU A 4 -28.54 -26.60 -17.60
C GLU A 4 -27.41 -26.22 -16.64
N TYR A 5 -27.25 -24.93 -16.36
CA TYR A 5 -26.49 -24.51 -15.18
C TYR A 5 -27.47 -24.40 -14.01
N PRO A 6 -27.12 -24.93 -12.82
CA PRO A 6 -27.92 -24.75 -11.61
C PRO A 6 -28.05 -23.25 -11.29
N SER A 7 -29.14 -22.88 -10.64
CA SER A 7 -29.35 -21.50 -10.21
C SER A 7 -28.35 -21.10 -9.13
N LEU A 8 -28.15 -19.78 -8.95
CA LEU A 8 -27.30 -19.25 -7.88
C LEU A 8 -27.72 -19.77 -6.49
N PHE A 9 -29.03 -19.88 -6.24
CA PHE A 9 -29.57 -20.37 -4.96
C PHE A 9 -29.38 -21.88 -4.76
N GLU A 10 -29.21 -22.64 -5.84
CA GLU A 10 -28.90 -24.08 -5.78
C GLU A 10 -27.39 -24.33 -5.69
N SER A 11 -26.57 -23.38 -6.15
CA SER A 11 -25.11 -23.52 -6.24
C SER A 11 -24.36 -22.86 -5.09
N CYS A 12 -24.96 -21.85 -4.46
CA CYS A 12 -24.35 -21.05 -3.41
C CYS A 12 -25.24 -21.06 -2.17
N GLN A 13 -24.66 -21.45 -1.04
CA GLN A 13 -25.26 -21.28 0.27
C GLN A 13 -24.70 -19.99 0.89
N PRO A 14 -25.55 -19.00 1.24
CA PRO A 14 -25.09 -17.84 2.00
C PRO A 14 -24.47 -18.28 3.31
N ARG A 15 -23.47 -17.54 3.78
CA ARG A 15 -22.80 -17.81 5.05
C ARG A 15 -23.77 -17.75 6.22
N ASP A 16 -23.44 -18.48 7.28
CA ASP A 16 -24.27 -18.58 8.48
C ASP A 16 -24.50 -17.22 9.13
N ASP A 17 -23.50 -16.34 9.15
CA ASP A 17 -23.58 -14.99 9.72
C ASP A 17 -24.48 -14.03 8.93
N VAL A 18 -24.63 -14.26 7.62
CA VAL A 18 -25.62 -13.57 6.76
C VAL A 18 -27.02 -14.11 7.06
N LEU A 19 -27.16 -15.43 7.22
CA LEU A 19 -28.43 -16.08 7.45
C LEU A 19 -29.01 -15.82 8.84
N ASP A 20 -28.16 -15.75 9.86
CA ASP A 20 -28.56 -15.51 11.24
C ASP A 20 -28.59 -14.02 11.63
N GLY A 21 -28.12 -13.14 10.74
CA GLY A 21 -28.14 -11.69 10.90
C GLY A 21 -27.08 -11.16 11.87
N SER A 22 -26.05 -11.95 12.20
CA SER A 22 -24.92 -11.53 13.03
C SER A 22 -23.85 -10.74 12.26
N LEU A 23 -23.91 -10.72 10.92
CA LEU A 23 -23.03 -9.91 10.08
C LEU A 23 -23.15 -8.42 10.44
N GLN A 24 -22.07 -7.84 10.95
CA GLN A 24 -22.04 -6.45 11.37
C GLN A 24 -21.77 -5.53 10.19
N GLU A 25 -22.33 -4.30 10.24
CA GLU A 25 -22.15 -3.34 9.15
C GLU A 25 -20.68 -2.97 8.88
N GLU A 26 -19.86 -3.04 9.93
CA GLU A 26 -18.42 -2.79 9.90
C GLU A 26 -17.66 -3.79 9.02
N GLN A 27 -18.25 -4.95 8.70
CA GLN A 27 -17.69 -5.95 7.78
C GLN A 27 -17.97 -5.64 6.30
N PHE A 28 -18.82 -4.66 5.97
CA PHE A 28 -19.12 -4.32 4.57
C PHE A 28 -18.08 -3.39 3.92
N ALA A 29 -17.22 -2.74 4.72
CA ALA A 29 -16.26 -1.78 4.20
C ALA A 29 -14.86 -2.05 4.76
N ALA A 30 -13.98 -2.53 3.88
CA ALA A 30 -12.56 -2.62 4.13
C ALA A 30 -12.00 -1.25 4.53
N LYS A 31 -11.18 -1.22 5.58
CA LYS A 31 -10.50 -0.02 6.08
C LYS A 31 -9.05 -0.38 6.41
N LEU A 32 -8.13 -0.05 5.50
CA LEU A 32 -6.70 -0.27 5.72
C LEU A 32 -6.23 0.34 7.05
N SER A 33 -6.75 1.51 7.43
CA SER A 33 -6.35 2.19 8.66
C SER A 33 -6.60 1.40 9.94
N THR A 34 -7.71 0.67 10.00
CA THR A 34 -7.98 -0.20 11.16
C THR A 34 -7.14 -1.45 11.10
N VAL A 35 -6.86 -2.01 9.91
CA VAL A 35 -6.00 -3.20 9.78
C VAL A 35 -4.58 -2.90 10.26
N VAL A 36 -4.02 -1.77 9.84
CA VAL A 36 -2.61 -1.43 10.11
C VAL A 36 -2.40 -0.81 11.48
N HIS A 37 -3.26 0.14 11.91
CA HIS A 37 -2.98 0.96 13.10
C HIS A 37 -3.93 0.71 14.29
N ASN A 38 -5.01 -0.06 14.11
CA ASN A 38 -5.95 -0.38 15.19
C ASN A 38 -6.56 -1.79 14.97
N PRO A 39 -5.75 -2.85 14.87
CA PRO A 39 -6.21 -4.18 14.47
C PRO A 39 -7.29 -4.76 15.41
N GLU A 40 -7.33 -4.29 16.66
CA GLU A 40 -8.38 -4.65 17.62
C GLU A 40 -9.78 -4.12 17.24
N LYS A 41 -9.84 -3.05 16.44
CA LYS A 41 -11.07 -2.44 15.90
C LYS A 41 -11.39 -2.93 14.48
N ALA A 42 -10.44 -3.55 13.79
CA ALA A 42 -10.69 -4.14 12.49
C ALA A 42 -11.56 -5.40 12.63
N ALA A 43 -12.47 -5.60 11.67
CA ALA A 43 -13.23 -6.84 11.61
C ALA A 43 -12.26 -8.03 11.42
N PRO A 44 -12.51 -9.19 12.07
CA PRO A 44 -11.62 -10.35 11.97
C PRO A 44 -11.27 -10.74 10.53
N VAL A 45 -12.26 -10.70 9.63
CA VAL A 45 -12.09 -10.98 8.19
C VAL A 45 -11.07 -10.09 7.47
N TYR A 46 -10.75 -8.91 8.00
CA TYR A 46 -9.80 -7.98 7.38
C TYR A 46 -8.46 -7.90 8.10
N ARG A 47 -8.37 -8.36 9.35
CA ARG A 47 -7.13 -8.25 10.14
C ARG A 47 -6.33 -9.55 10.20
N ASP A 48 -7.03 -10.68 10.07
CA ASP A 48 -6.45 -12.01 10.16
C ASP A 48 -6.08 -12.45 8.73
N PRO A 49 -4.79 -12.63 8.41
CA PRO A 49 -4.35 -12.93 7.05
C PRO A 49 -5.03 -14.17 6.47
N ASP A 50 -5.06 -15.27 7.23
CA ASP A 50 -5.68 -16.53 6.81
C ASP A 50 -7.17 -16.34 6.47
N SER A 51 -7.95 -15.77 7.40
CA SER A 51 -9.37 -15.46 7.16
C SER A 51 -9.59 -14.49 6.00
N PHE A 52 -8.70 -13.51 5.84
CA PHE A 52 -8.78 -12.52 4.76
C PHE A 52 -8.59 -13.18 3.41
N TYR A 53 -7.53 -13.98 3.26
CA TYR A 53 -7.20 -14.66 2.01
C TYR A 53 -8.23 -15.74 1.67
N ASP A 54 -8.66 -16.58 2.61
CA ASP A 54 -9.73 -17.59 2.40
C ASP A 54 -11.03 -16.97 1.88
N MET A 55 -11.36 -15.76 2.33
CA MET A 55 -12.55 -15.03 1.88
C MET A 55 -12.30 -14.16 0.63
N THR A 56 -11.07 -14.12 0.14
CA THR A 56 -10.67 -13.31 -1.02
C THR A 56 -10.62 -14.15 -2.28
N TYR A 57 -11.44 -13.77 -3.27
CA TYR A 57 -11.33 -14.36 -4.60
C TYR A 57 -10.11 -13.77 -5.34
N PRO A 58 -9.13 -14.58 -5.81
CA PRO A 58 -7.93 -14.09 -6.47
C PRO A 58 -8.22 -13.69 -7.91
N THR A 59 -8.73 -12.47 -8.08
CA THR A 59 -8.94 -11.85 -9.40
C THR A 59 -7.61 -11.75 -10.16
N GLU A 60 -7.67 -11.67 -11.50
CA GLU A 60 -6.48 -11.49 -12.34
C GLU A 60 -5.65 -10.27 -11.93
N GLY A 61 -6.32 -9.16 -11.58
CA GLY A 61 -5.66 -7.93 -11.11
C GLY A 61 -4.93 -8.14 -9.78
N LEU A 62 -5.59 -8.78 -8.81
CA LEU A 62 -4.97 -9.11 -7.53
C LEU A 62 -3.79 -10.07 -7.70
N ARG A 63 -3.93 -11.12 -8.52
CA ARG A 63 -2.84 -12.05 -8.83
C ARG A 63 -1.65 -11.34 -9.45
N THR A 64 -1.90 -10.45 -10.42
CA THR A 64 -0.85 -9.64 -11.05
C THR A 64 -0.13 -8.75 -10.03
N LEU A 65 -0.89 -8.08 -9.16
CA LEU A 65 -0.36 -7.25 -8.09
C LEU A 65 0.53 -8.06 -7.13
N LEU A 66 0.01 -9.15 -6.57
CA LEU A 66 0.72 -9.96 -5.58
C LEU A 66 1.94 -10.66 -6.18
N SER A 67 1.87 -11.12 -7.43
CA SER A 67 3.02 -11.72 -8.12
C SER A 67 4.13 -10.71 -8.32
N ASN A 68 3.77 -9.50 -8.75
CA ASN A 68 4.74 -8.43 -8.91
C ASN A 68 5.38 -8.03 -7.56
N LEU A 69 4.59 -7.89 -6.50
CA LEU A 69 5.12 -7.61 -5.16
C LEU A 69 6.06 -8.72 -4.67
N THR A 70 5.66 -9.98 -4.82
CA THR A 70 6.46 -11.14 -4.42
C THR A 70 7.80 -11.16 -5.15
N GLY A 71 7.81 -10.97 -6.48
CA GLY A 71 9.05 -10.86 -7.26
C GLY A 71 9.95 -9.70 -6.82
N ARG A 72 9.36 -8.53 -6.56
CA ARG A 72 10.08 -7.35 -6.07
C ARG A 72 10.69 -7.56 -4.68
N PHE A 73 10.01 -8.26 -3.78
CA PHE A 73 10.56 -8.60 -2.47
C PHE A 73 11.77 -9.54 -2.54
N LEU A 74 11.86 -10.32 -3.61
CA LEU A 74 12.98 -11.24 -3.83
C LEU A 74 14.14 -10.64 -4.63
N ALA A 75 13.97 -9.47 -5.23
CA ALA A 75 14.93 -8.87 -6.18
C ALA A 75 16.35 -8.68 -5.62
N THR A 76 16.50 -8.44 -4.31
CA THR A 76 17.82 -8.31 -3.66
C THR A 76 18.30 -9.58 -2.97
N THR A 77 17.58 -10.68 -3.12
CA THR A 77 17.87 -11.97 -2.48
C THR A 77 18.53 -12.95 -3.46
N LYS A 78 18.95 -14.10 -2.95
CA LYS A 78 19.44 -15.20 -3.81
C LYS A 78 18.34 -15.85 -4.67
N TYR A 79 17.08 -15.53 -4.39
CA TYR A 79 15.89 -16.02 -5.09
C TYR A 79 15.36 -15.02 -6.12
N ASP A 80 16.16 -14.01 -6.50
CA ASP A 80 15.77 -13.03 -7.53
C ASP A 80 15.31 -13.75 -8.81
N PRO A 81 14.02 -13.65 -9.17
CA PRO A 81 13.51 -14.32 -10.35
C PRO A 81 13.95 -13.60 -11.65
N GLY A 82 14.44 -12.37 -11.55
CA GLY A 82 14.78 -11.51 -12.70
C GLY A 82 13.57 -11.07 -13.53
N SER A 83 12.37 -11.54 -13.18
CA SER A 83 11.06 -11.11 -13.67
C SER A 83 10.40 -10.21 -12.62
N TYR A 84 9.40 -9.40 -13.02
CA TYR A 84 8.69 -8.45 -12.14
C TYR A 84 9.51 -7.23 -11.68
N THR A 85 9.75 -6.30 -12.61
CA THR A 85 10.54 -5.08 -12.37
C THR A 85 9.69 -3.85 -12.06
N SER A 86 8.36 -3.95 -12.04
CA SER A 86 7.49 -2.79 -11.81
C SER A 86 7.55 -2.36 -10.34
N SER A 87 8.20 -1.25 -10.06
CA SER A 87 8.31 -0.65 -8.72
C SER A 87 7.17 0.32 -8.38
N ILE A 88 6.35 0.69 -9.36
CA ILE A 88 5.24 1.63 -9.20
C ILE A 88 3.94 0.97 -9.65
N LEU A 89 2.97 0.85 -8.75
CA LEU A 89 1.68 0.20 -9.01
C LEU A 89 0.54 1.15 -8.65
N CYS A 90 -0.17 1.64 -9.67
CA CYS A 90 -1.32 2.52 -9.50
C CYS A 90 -2.62 1.71 -9.46
N LEU A 91 -3.36 1.80 -8.35
CA LEU A 91 -4.69 1.22 -8.23
C LEU A 91 -5.73 2.23 -8.73
N ASP A 92 -6.06 2.16 -10.02
CA ASP A 92 -7.04 3.04 -10.69
C ASP A 92 -8.29 2.24 -11.10
N THR A 93 -9.03 1.71 -10.12
CA THR A 93 -10.34 1.07 -10.40
C THR A 93 -11.50 2.01 -10.14
N ARG A 94 -12.50 1.99 -11.03
CA ARG A 94 -13.77 2.69 -10.84
C ARG A 94 -14.50 2.09 -9.64
N PHE A 95 -14.98 2.94 -8.73
CA PHE A 95 -15.87 2.70 -7.56
C PHE A 95 -16.17 1.24 -7.16
N GLY A 96 -15.81 0.87 -5.93
CA GLY A 96 -16.11 -0.46 -5.36
C GLY A 96 -15.24 -1.60 -5.90
N GLY A 97 -14.28 -1.30 -6.78
CA GLY A 97 -13.42 -2.27 -7.45
C GLY A 97 -12.19 -2.73 -6.66
N GLY A 98 -12.28 -2.86 -5.33
CA GLY A 98 -11.27 -3.59 -4.56
C GLY A 98 -9.99 -2.86 -4.15
N LYS A 99 -9.77 -1.56 -4.41
CA LYS A 99 -8.48 -0.89 -4.10
C LYS A 99 -8.00 -1.04 -2.65
N THR A 100 -8.86 -0.72 -1.67
CA THR A 100 -8.51 -0.90 -0.26
C THR A 100 -8.31 -2.37 0.08
N HIS A 101 -9.00 -3.29 -0.61
CA HIS A 101 -8.81 -4.74 -0.48
C HIS A 101 -7.44 -5.17 -1.01
N ASP A 102 -7.05 -4.68 -2.18
CA ASP A 102 -5.74 -4.91 -2.79
C ASP A 102 -4.60 -4.38 -1.89
N LEU A 103 -4.79 -3.20 -1.28
CA LEU A 103 -3.85 -2.65 -0.31
C LEU A 103 -3.75 -3.50 0.97
N ILE A 104 -4.87 -4.02 1.49
CA ILE A 104 -4.87 -4.95 2.64
C ILE A 104 -4.17 -6.27 2.28
N ALA A 105 -4.43 -6.82 1.09
CA ALA A 105 -3.72 -7.99 0.60
C ALA A 105 -2.21 -7.74 0.49
N SER A 106 -1.82 -6.58 -0.07
CA SER A 106 -0.42 -6.18 -0.18
C SER A 106 0.24 -6.03 1.19
N TYR A 107 -0.48 -5.46 2.16
CA TYR A 107 -0.03 -5.33 3.54
C TYR A 107 0.18 -6.69 4.22
N HIS A 108 -0.79 -7.60 4.11
CA HIS A 108 -0.65 -8.95 4.68
C HIS A 108 0.44 -9.75 4.01
N LEU A 109 0.63 -9.61 2.69
CA LEU A 109 1.74 -10.23 1.97
C LEU A 109 3.09 -9.79 2.54
N ALA A 110 3.28 -8.50 2.82
CA ALA A 110 4.54 -7.98 3.36
C ALA A 110 4.76 -8.32 4.85
N GLU A 111 3.73 -8.15 5.69
CA GLU A 111 3.86 -8.21 7.15
C GLU A 111 3.57 -9.58 7.76
N ASN A 112 2.72 -10.39 7.10
CA ASN A 112 2.29 -11.68 7.62
C ASN A 112 2.36 -12.80 6.55
N PRO A 113 3.45 -12.91 5.76
CA PRO A 113 3.53 -13.87 4.66
C PRO A 113 3.41 -15.33 5.10
N VAL A 114 3.80 -15.64 6.34
CA VAL A 114 3.73 -17.00 6.90
C VAL A 114 2.31 -17.46 7.22
N ASP A 115 1.37 -16.53 7.35
CA ASP A 115 -0.02 -16.79 7.70
C ASP A 115 -0.94 -16.86 6.46
N ILE A 116 -0.36 -16.83 5.25
CA ILE A 116 -1.08 -16.94 3.98
C ILE A 116 -1.01 -18.39 3.49
N ASP A 117 -2.09 -19.13 3.73
CA ASP A 117 -2.24 -20.50 3.22
C ASP A 117 -2.35 -20.52 1.69
N ASP A 118 -1.61 -21.44 1.05
CA ASP A 118 -1.57 -21.61 -0.41
C ASP A 118 -1.30 -20.29 -1.16
N LEU A 119 -0.22 -19.58 -0.81
CA LEU A 119 0.18 -18.34 -1.47
C LEU A 119 0.18 -18.46 -3.01
N SER A 120 0.60 -19.60 -3.57
CA SER A 120 0.57 -19.84 -5.02
C SER A 120 -0.81 -19.67 -5.65
N HIS A 121 -1.89 -19.93 -4.91
CA HIS A 121 -3.26 -19.69 -5.38
C HIS A 121 -3.55 -18.21 -5.64
N TYR A 122 -2.84 -17.30 -4.98
CA TYR A 122 -3.03 -15.86 -5.09
C TYR A 122 -2.02 -15.20 -6.03
N LEU A 123 -1.12 -15.97 -6.64
CA LEU A 123 -0.20 -15.51 -7.67
C LEU A 123 -0.69 -15.87 -9.09
N LEU A 124 0.03 -15.43 -10.12
CA LEU A 124 -0.24 -15.78 -11.51
C LEU A 124 0.05 -17.28 -11.75
N ASP A 125 -0.66 -17.86 -12.71
CA ASP A 125 -0.39 -19.23 -13.14
C ASP A 125 1.06 -19.34 -13.65
N GLY A 126 1.86 -20.24 -13.09
CA GLY A 126 3.30 -20.39 -13.39
C GLY A 126 4.25 -19.80 -12.34
N ASP A 127 3.73 -19.09 -11.34
CA ASP A 127 4.52 -18.51 -10.23
C ASP A 127 4.55 -19.42 -8.98
N GLU A 128 4.36 -20.73 -9.14
CA GLU A 128 4.43 -21.67 -8.00
C GLU A 128 5.82 -21.72 -7.36
N GLU A 129 6.88 -21.61 -8.18
CA GLU A 129 8.27 -21.53 -7.69
C GLU A 129 8.51 -20.19 -6.98
N LEU A 130 7.96 -19.09 -7.50
CA LEU A 130 8.06 -17.76 -6.90
C LEU A 130 7.42 -17.72 -5.50
N ALA A 131 6.25 -18.34 -5.33
CA ALA A 131 5.60 -18.45 -4.02
C ALA A 131 6.46 -19.25 -3.02
N ALA A 132 7.03 -20.38 -3.46
CA ALA A 132 7.88 -21.22 -2.62
C ALA A 132 9.18 -20.50 -2.23
N ASP A 133 9.83 -19.84 -3.18
CA ASP A 133 11.05 -19.05 -2.96
C ASP A 133 10.81 -17.90 -1.98
N TYR A 134 9.64 -17.25 -2.06
CA TYR A 134 9.27 -16.22 -1.10
C TYR A 134 9.08 -16.78 0.31
N GLN A 135 8.38 -17.90 0.46
CA GLN A 135 8.22 -18.57 1.75
C GLN A 135 9.57 -19.02 2.33
N ASP A 136 10.48 -19.54 1.49
CA ASP A 136 11.83 -19.91 1.91
C ASP A 136 12.65 -18.69 2.35
N ALA A 137 12.59 -17.58 1.59
CA ALA A 137 13.28 -16.34 1.95
C ALA A 137 12.78 -15.77 3.29
N VAL A 138 11.46 -15.76 3.50
CA VAL A 138 10.84 -15.36 4.77
C VAL A 138 11.29 -16.28 5.91
N ALA A 139 11.32 -17.60 5.69
CA ALA A 139 11.83 -18.55 6.69
C ALA A 139 13.32 -18.36 7.01
N GLU A 140 14.09 -17.83 6.06
CA GLU A 140 15.50 -17.42 6.25
C GLU A 140 15.67 -16.03 6.90
N GLY A 141 14.57 -15.32 7.17
CA GLY A 141 14.57 -14.04 7.87
C GLY A 141 14.47 -12.82 6.95
N LEU A 142 13.96 -12.97 5.72
CA LEU A 142 13.54 -11.84 4.90
C LEU A 142 12.45 -11.05 5.63
N ASP A 143 12.67 -9.76 5.78
CA ASP A 143 11.74 -8.80 6.37
C ASP A 143 11.49 -7.67 5.37
N ILE A 144 10.25 -7.18 5.31
CA ILE A 144 9.83 -6.15 4.37
C ILE A 144 9.55 -4.87 5.16
N ALA A 145 10.31 -3.81 4.90
CA ALA A 145 10.03 -2.51 5.50
C ALA A 145 8.73 -1.96 4.94
N THR A 146 7.67 -1.91 5.74
CA THR A 146 6.35 -1.48 5.28
C THR A 146 6.00 -0.10 5.81
N GLY A 147 5.72 0.84 4.89
CA GLY A 147 5.23 2.18 5.20
C GLY A 147 3.83 2.38 4.64
N VAL A 148 2.87 2.73 5.48
CA VAL A 148 1.47 2.94 5.11
C VAL A 148 1.04 4.36 5.41
N PHE A 149 0.64 5.10 4.37
CA PHE A 149 0.08 6.42 4.50
C PHE A 149 -1.37 6.45 4.05
N ILE A 150 -2.26 6.93 4.91
CA ILE A 150 -3.71 6.90 4.69
C ILE A 150 -4.23 8.32 4.72
N GLY A 151 -4.56 8.86 3.54
CA GLY A 151 -4.91 10.26 3.40
C GLY A 151 -6.17 10.67 4.15
N THR A 152 -7.09 9.74 4.41
CA THR A 152 -8.28 9.98 5.24
C THR A 152 -7.98 10.11 6.73
N LYS A 153 -6.89 9.46 7.21
CA LYS A 153 -6.44 9.54 8.61
C LYS A 153 -5.62 10.80 8.88
N ALA A 154 -4.67 11.11 8.01
CA ALA A 154 -3.81 12.29 8.16
C ALA A 154 -4.56 13.61 7.90
N ASP A 155 -4.05 14.67 8.52
CA ASP A 155 -4.39 16.04 8.19
C ASP A 155 -3.14 16.91 7.96
N SER A 156 -3.34 18.19 7.64
CA SER A 156 -2.23 19.08 7.24
C SER A 156 -1.41 19.64 8.41
N LYS A 157 -1.73 19.27 9.65
CA LYS A 157 -1.00 19.59 10.88
C LYS A 157 -0.38 18.36 11.52
N ASP A 158 -1.03 17.22 11.38
CA ASP A 158 -0.62 15.95 11.94
C ASP A 158 -0.68 14.85 10.87
N ALA A 159 0.50 14.38 10.46
CA ALA A 159 0.64 13.32 9.47
C ALA A 159 0.85 11.94 10.12
N ARG A 160 0.81 11.88 11.46
CA ARG A 160 1.16 10.69 12.22
C ARG A 160 0.12 9.59 12.05
N HIS A 161 0.59 8.37 11.88
CA HIS A 161 -0.27 7.18 11.84
C HIS A 161 0.01 6.19 12.98
N ALA A 162 1.22 6.19 13.53
CA ALA A 162 1.62 5.41 14.70
C ALA A 162 1.16 6.06 16.02
N ASP A 163 -0.15 6.12 16.27
CA ASP A 163 -0.72 6.76 17.48
C ASP A 163 -0.38 6.01 18.79
N ASP A 164 -0.09 4.72 18.67
CA ASP A 164 0.17 3.78 19.75
C ASP A 164 1.65 3.68 20.14
N ASP A 165 2.54 4.17 19.30
CA ASP A 165 3.98 4.21 19.57
C ASP A 165 4.37 5.48 20.36
N PRO A 166 4.75 5.36 21.66
CA PRO A 166 5.08 6.53 22.47
C PRO A 166 6.35 7.26 22.00
N ASP A 167 7.23 6.59 21.26
CA ASP A 167 8.50 7.14 20.77
C ASP A 167 8.36 7.74 19.36
N ALA A 168 7.21 7.54 18.71
CA ALA A 168 6.98 8.06 17.37
C ALA A 168 7.05 9.61 17.34
N PRO A 169 7.79 10.18 16.37
CA PRO A 169 7.94 11.62 16.24
C PRO A 169 6.59 12.27 15.89
N ASN A 170 6.52 13.58 16.12
CA ASN A 170 5.38 14.38 15.67
C ASN A 170 5.56 14.75 14.19
N THR A 171 5.35 13.78 13.32
CA THR A 171 5.49 13.91 11.87
C THR A 171 4.44 14.87 11.33
N ARG A 172 4.89 15.84 10.52
CA ARG A 172 4.05 16.90 9.96
C ARG A 172 3.70 16.65 8.51
N THR A 173 4.38 15.70 7.88
CA THR A 173 4.34 15.47 6.44
C THR A 173 4.32 13.97 6.12
N MET A 174 3.85 13.64 4.92
CA MET A 174 3.84 12.27 4.40
C MET A 174 5.24 11.64 4.39
N TRP A 175 6.27 12.41 4.02
CA TRP A 175 7.63 11.91 3.93
C TRP A 175 8.27 11.66 5.29
N GLY A 176 8.02 12.54 6.27
CA GLY A 176 8.46 12.32 7.65
C GLY A 176 7.83 11.07 8.25
N GLU A 177 6.54 10.88 8.01
CA GLU A 177 5.80 9.70 8.45
C GLU A 177 6.29 8.41 7.80
N LEU A 178 6.41 8.38 6.47
CA LEU A 178 6.87 7.19 5.76
C LEU A 178 8.30 6.83 6.15
N ALA A 179 9.20 7.79 6.31
CA ALA A 179 10.56 7.50 6.75
C ALA A 179 10.62 6.93 8.16
N TYR A 180 9.73 7.38 9.06
CA TYR A 180 9.60 6.80 10.38
C TYR A 180 9.08 5.36 10.34
N GLN A 181 8.03 5.09 9.57
CA GLN A 181 7.46 3.74 9.50
C GLN A 181 8.44 2.75 8.86
N LEU A 182 9.14 3.14 7.81
CA LEU A 182 10.07 2.26 7.10
C LEU A 182 11.34 1.95 7.90
N TYR A 183 11.91 2.95 8.56
CA TYR A 183 13.28 2.88 9.10
C TYR A 183 13.41 3.44 10.53
N GLY A 184 12.29 3.60 11.24
CA GLY A 184 12.25 4.10 12.61
C GLY A 184 12.79 5.52 12.76
N LEU A 185 13.35 5.80 13.94
CA LEU A 185 13.90 7.12 14.27
C LEU A 185 15.07 7.51 13.36
N ASP A 186 15.87 6.57 12.87
CA ASP A 186 16.99 6.86 11.98
C ASP A 186 16.48 7.40 10.63
N GLY A 187 15.43 6.80 10.08
CA GLY A 187 14.75 7.30 8.89
C GLY A 187 14.13 8.69 9.09
N TYR A 188 13.43 8.89 10.22
CA TYR A 188 12.86 10.20 10.54
C TYR A 188 13.93 11.28 10.69
N GLU A 189 15.00 11.02 11.45
CA GLU A 189 16.08 12.00 11.66
C GLU A 189 16.76 12.38 10.34
N TYR A 190 16.85 11.45 9.37
CA TYR A 190 17.35 11.75 8.04
C TYR A 190 16.50 12.79 7.28
N LEU A 191 15.17 12.75 7.46
CA LEU A 191 14.22 13.68 6.81
C LEU A 191 13.68 14.77 7.75
N LYS A 192 14.20 14.90 8.96
CA LYS A 192 13.61 15.75 10.00
C LYS A 192 13.52 17.21 9.62
N ASP A 193 14.57 17.77 9.03
CA ASP A 193 14.55 19.17 8.60
C ASP A 193 13.50 19.38 7.49
N TYR A 194 13.40 18.45 6.53
CA TYR A 194 12.38 18.45 5.48
C TYR A 194 10.95 18.37 6.07
N ASP A 195 10.72 17.49 7.04
CA ASP A 195 9.44 17.35 7.74
C ASP A 195 9.06 18.61 8.53
N GLN A 196 10.01 19.15 9.30
CA GLN A 196 9.75 20.32 10.17
C GLN A 196 9.49 21.59 9.37
N ASP A 197 10.24 21.79 8.28
CA ASP A 197 10.12 22.94 7.38
C ASP A 197 9.01 22.77 6.32
N ARG A 198 8.45 21.55 6.20
CA ARG A 198 7.46 21.17 5.19
C ARG A 198 7.97 21.39 3.76
N ASP A 199 9.26 21.22 3.56
CA ASP A 199 9.91 21.27 2.25
C ASP A 199 10.13 19.85 1.76
N ALA A 200 9.62 19.52 0.57
CA ALA A 200 9.66 18.14 0.09
C ALA A 200 11.11 17.71 -0.24
N PRO A 201 11.55 16.53 0.20
CA PRO A 201 12.82 15.97 -0.27
C PRO A 201 12.72 15.63 -1.77
N GLY A 202 13.82 15.83 -2.50
CA GLY A 202 13.93 15.43 -3.91
C GLY A 202 14.39 13.97 -4.06
N GLU A 203 14.34 13.46 -5.29
CA GLU A 203 14.70 12.09 -5.67
C GLU A 203 16.05 11.67 -5.06
N GLY A 204 17.13 12.41 -5.33
CA GLY A 204 18.46 12.04 -4.83
C GLY A 204 18.62 12.07 -3.30
N THR A 205 17.70 12.68 -2.55
CA THR A 205 17.63 12.54 -1.08
C THR A 205 16.94 11.23 -0.71
N LEU A 206 15.81 10.91 -1.35
CA LEU A 206 15.07 9.67 -1.12
C LEU A 206 15.86 8.43 -1.56
N SER A 207 16.53 8.48 -2.70
CA SER A 207 17.42 7.41 -3.19
C SER A 207 18.53 7.10 -2.19
N LYS A 208 19.08 8.11 -1.51
CA LYS A 208 20.08 7.93 -0.44
C LYS A 208 19.48 7.43 0.86
N LEU A 209 18.24 7.78 1.18
CA LEU A 209 17.52 7.19 2.32
C LEU A 209 17.34 5.69 2.08
N PHE A 210 16.80 5.31 0.92
CA PHE A 210 16.57 3.91 0.57
C PHE A 210 17.86 3.09 0.48
N ALA A 211 18.94 3.67 -0.06
CA ALA A 211 20.24 2.99 -0.14
C ALA A 211 20.95 2.78 1.21
N GLN A 212 20.43 3.32 2.31
CA GLN A 212 20.96 3.02 3.66
C GLN A 212 20.47 1.68 4.20
N HIS A 213 19.50 1.05 3.53
CA HIS A 213 18.84 -0.17 3.97
C HIS A 213 18.80 -1.18 2.81
N ASP A 214 19.25 -2.41 3.06
CA ASP A 214 19.32 -3.48 2.05
C ASP A 214 18.03 -4.31 1.96
N GLN A 215 17.11 -4.14 2.92
CA GLN A 215 15.83 -4.85 2.98
C GLN A 215 14.82 -4.28 1.96
N PRO A 216 13.97 -5.12 1.34
CA PRO A 216 12.90 -4.64 0.49
C PRO A 216 11.95 -3.71 1.27
N ALA A 217 11.41 -2.71 0.59
CA ALA A 217 10.48 -1.74 1.15
C ALA A 217 9.18 -1.71 0.35
N LEU A 218 8.04 -1.78 1.05
CA LEU A 218 6.71 -1.60 0.50
C LEU A 218 6.12 -0.29 1.03
N ILE A 219 5.75 0.61 0.13
CA ILE A 219 5.04 1.85 0.47
C ILE A 219 3.62 1.77 -0.06
N LEU A 220 2.64 1.81 0.85
CA LEU A 220 1.22 1.81 0.54
C LEU A 220 0.63 3.21 0.79
N ILE A 221 0.08 3.84 -0.23
CA ILE A 221 -0.57 5.15 -0.11
C ILE A 221 -2.05 5.01 -0.47
N ASP A 222 -2.93 5.13 0.52
CA ASP A 222 -4.37 5.12 0.32
C ASP A 222 -4.96 6.53 0.33
N GLU A 223 -5.89 6.81 -0.58
CA GLU A 223 -6.67 8.05 -0.62
C GLU A 223 -5.81 9.33 -0.67
N ILE A 224 -4.77 9.33 -1.53
CA ILE A 224 -3.84 10.46 -1.65
C ILE A 224 -4.52 11.79 -1.99
N ALA A 225 -5.59 11.73 -2.79
CA ALA A 225 -6.37 12.89 -3.19
C ALA A 225 -7.09 13.56 -1.99
N ASP A 226 -7.57 12.78 -1.02
CA ASP A 226 -8.20 13.31 0.19
C ASP A 226 -7.19 14.09 1.04
N TYR A 227 -5.98 13.53 1.21
CA TYR A 227 -4.89 14.22 1.89
C TYR A 227 -4.51 15.52 1.20
N MET A 228 -4.36 15.52 -0.13
CA MET A 228 -4.01 16.73 -0.87
C MET A 228 -5.06 17.83 -0.75
N ASN A 229 -6.35 17.48 -0.71
CA ASN A 229 -7.42 18.45 -0.44
C ASN A 229 -7.24 19.13 0.93
N LYS A 230 -6.88 18.38 1.98
CA LYS A 230 -6.59 18.92 3.31
C LYS A 230 -5.30 19.74 3.33
N ALA A 231 -4.27 19.28 2.62
CA ALA A 231 -2.95 19.91 2.53
C ALA A 231 -2.99 21.25 1.76
N ALA A 232 -3.91 21.41 0.82
CA ALA A 232 -4.09 22.65 0.05
C ALA A 232 -4.46 23.85 0.95
N GLY A 233 -5.07 23.59 2.11
CA GLY A 233 -5.41 24.63 3.09
C GLY A 233 -4.22 25.15 3.92
N THR A 234 -3.03 24.56 3.77
CA THR A 234 -1.86 24.87 4.60
C THR A 234 -0.78 25.57 3.77
N PRO A 235 -0.50 26.86 4.00
CA PRO A 235 0.56 27.58 3.30
C PRO A 235 1.96 27.10 3.69
N VAL A 236 2.85 27.05 2.71
CA VAL A 236 4.29 26.77 2.85
C VAL A 236 5.05 27.76 1.95
N GLY A 237 5.54 28.85 2.53
CA GLY A 237 6.10 29.96 1.76
C GLY A 237 5.07 30.58 0.81
N ASP A 238 5.42 30.68 -0.48
CA ASP A 238 4.53 31.14 -1.56
C ASP A 238 3.67 30.01 -2.18
N LYS A 239 3.78 28.78 -1.64
CA LYS A 239 3.05 27.58 -2.09
C LYS A 239 2.16 27.02 -0.97
N THR A 240 1.61 25.84 -1.19
CA THR A 240 0.85 25.06 -0.20
C THR A 240 1.54 23.72 0.12
N LEU A 241 1.13 23.09 1.22
CA LEU A 241 1.58 21.73 1.55
C LEU A 241 1.12 20.71 0.49
N ALA A 242 0.02 20.96 -0.22
CA ALA A 242 -0.39 20.13 -1.36
C ALA A 242 0.62 20.21 -2.51
N ASP A 243 1.14 21.41 -2.81
CA ASP A 243 2.18 21.57 -3.84
C ASP A 243 3.46 20.81 -3.46
N GLN A 244 3.87 20.90 -2.20
CA GLN A 244 5.02 20.16 -1.67
C GLN A 244 4.78 18.65 -1.68
N THR A 245 3.58 18.20 -1.30
CA THR A 245 3.21 16.78 -1.34
C THR A 245 3.27 16.23 -2.77
N LEU A 246 2.79 16.98 -3.76
CA LEU A 246 2.90 16.57 -5.17
C LEU A 246 4.37 16.43 -5.60
N SER A 247 5.21 17.40 -5.24
CA SER A 247 6.65 17.32 -5.50
C SER A 247 7.31 16.12 -4.82
N PHE A 248 6.93 15.81 -3.58
CA PHE A 248 7.39 14.61 -2.88
C PHE A 248 6.95 13.33 -3.58
N VAL A 249 5.69 13.23 -4.00
CA VAL A 249 5.18 12.02 -4.69
C VAL A 249 5.93 11.78 -5.99
N MET A 250 6.16 12.82 -6.80
CA MET A 250 6.96 12.69 -8.02
C MET A 250 8.37 12.19 -7.71
N ALA A 251 9.06 12.82 -6.75
CA ALA A 251 10.39 12.42 -6.32
C ALA A 251 10.45 10.98 -5.74
N LEU A 252 9.39 10.56 -5.03
CA LEU A 252 9.27 9.22 -4.48
C LEU A 252 9.12 8.17 -5.59
N LEU A 253 8.28 8.46 -6.59
CA LEU A 253 8.09 7.58 -7.74
C LEU A 253 9.38 7.47 -8.57
N GLU A 254 10.08 8.58 -8.82
CA GLU A 254 11.40 8.56 -9.47
C GLU A 254 12.41 7.70 -8.69
N ALA A 255 12.51 7.91 -7.37
CA ALA A 255 13.42 7.14 -6.52
C ALA A 255 13.06 5.64 -6.46
N ALA A 256 11.77 5.29 -6.51
CA ALA A 256 11.32 3.91 -6.58
C ALA A 256 11.60 3.27 -7.95
N ALA A 257 11.50 4.04 -9.05
CA ALA A 257 11.83 3.57 -10.40
C ALA A 257 13.32 3.18 -10.53
N GLU A 258 14.20 3.92 -9.84
CA GLU A 258 15.66 3.68 -9.83
C GLU A 258 16.11 2.68 -8.74
N SER A 259 15.18 2.13 -7.95
CA SER A 259 15.46 1.21 -6.86
C SER A 259 15.07 -0.23 -7.20
N GLU A 260 15.97 -1.18 -6.90
CA GLU A 260 15.67 -2.62 -6.99
C GLU A 260 14.81 -3.13 -5.82
N HIS A 261 14.74 -2.39 -4.71
CA HIS A 261 14.15 -2.87 -3.46
C HIS A 261 12.95 -2.07 -2.95
N VAL A 262 12.66 -0.88 -3.49
CA VAL A 262 11.51 -0.06 -3.07
C VAL A 262 10.33 -0.21 -4.02
N THR A 263 9.17 -0.59 -3.52
CA THR A 263 7.93 -0.71 -4.31
C THR A 263 6.84 0.18 -3.74
N VAL A 264 6.21 0.99 -4.58
CA VAL A 264 5.14 1.93 -4.21
C VAL A 264 3.83 1.47 -4.83
N VAL A 265 2.84 1.21 -3.98
CA VAL A 265 1.45 0.97 -4.38
C VAL A 265 0.60 2.12 -3.88
N TYR A 266 -0.11 2.79 -4.78
CA TYR A 266 -0.94 3.92 -4.38
C TYR A 266 -2.32 3.86 -5.02
N SER A 267 -3.33 4.35 -4.28
CA SER A 267 -4.70 4.43 -4.73
C SER A 267 -5.09 5.86 -5.08
N ILE A 268 -5.82 6.02 -6.18
CA ILE A 268 -6.51 7.26 -6.52
C ILE A 268 -8.01 6.94 -6.58
N ALA A 269 -8.80 7.58 -5.73
CA ALA A 269 -10.25 7.43 -5.77
C ALA A 269 -10.87 8.37 -6.82
N ASP A 270 -11.57 7.80 -7.81
CA ASP A 270 -12.36 8.54 -8.81
C ASP A 270 -13.42 9.49 -8.18
N THR A 271 -13.86 9.22 -6.95
CA THR A 271 -14.81 10.06 -6.20
C THR A 271 -14.29 11.43 -5.85
N ALA A 272 -12.97 11.59 -5.81
CA ALA A 272 -12.39 12.91 -5.71
C ALA A 272 -12.54 13.61 -7.06
N PHE A 273 -13.78 13.97 -7.42
CA PHE A 273 -14.12 14.88 -8.52
C PHE A 273 -13.66 16.32 -8.18
N GLY A 274 -12.38 16.46 -7.83
CA GLY A 274 -11.74 17.70 -7.44
C GLY A 274 -10.44 17.85 -8.20
N GLU A 275 -10.09 19.10 -8.49
CA GLU A 275 -8.86 19.54 -9.17
C GLU A 275 -7.60 18.83 -8.66
N GLN A 276 -7.57 18.40 -7.39
CA GLN A 276 -6.41 17.71 -6.81
C GLN A 276 -6.24 16.26 -7.28
N ALA A 277 -7.31 15.49 -7.49
CA ALA A 277 -7.18 14.12 -7.98
C ALA A 277 -6.72 14.10 -9.44
N ASP A 278 -7.29 14.98 -10.26
CA ASP A 278 -6.84 15.21 -11.63
C ASP A 278 -5.38 15.68 -11.62
N ARG A 279 -5.00 16.59 -10.71
CA ARG A 279 -3.60 17.04 -10.59
C ARG A 279 -2.62 15.93 -10.23
N VAL A 280 -2.98 14.99 -9.36
CA VAL A 280 -2.14 13.82 -9.08
C VAL A 280 -2.11 12.89 -10.28
N ARG A 281 -3.27 12.56 -10.85
CA ARG A 281 -3.38 11.63 -11.96
C ARG A 281 -2.64 12.14 -13.20
N ASP A 282 -2.88 13.40 -13.58
CA ASP A 282 -2.21 14.05 -14.69
C ASP A 282 -0.74 14.29 -14.36
N GLY A 283 -0.40 14.77 -13.16
CA GLY A 283 0.99 14.97 -12.76
C GLY A 283 1.81 13.68 -12.78
N VAL A 284 1.26 12.58 -12.28
CA VAL A 284 1.93 11.27 -12.28
C VAL A 284 1.93 10.65 -13.68
N ARG A 285 0.83 10.73 -14.44
CA ARG A 285 0.79 10.21 -15.82
C ARG A 285 1.78 10.93 -16.72
N ASP A 286 1.75 12.26 -16.74
CA ASP A 286 2.64 13.07 -17.57
C ASP A 286 4.11 12.80 -17.21
N HIS A 287 4.39 12.53 -15.94
CA HIS A 287 5.73 12.20 -15.47
C HIS A 287 6.18 10.77 -15.85
N ILE A 288 5.32 9.76 -15.68
CA ILE A 288 5.62 8.37 -16.09
C ILE A 288 5.79 8.25 -17.61
N GLU A 289 5.14 9.08 -18.42
CA GLU A 289 5.36 9.10 -19.88
C GLU A 289 6.70 9.74 -20.29
N GLU A 290 7.35 10.50 -19.40
CA GLU A 290 8.62 11.19 -19.66
C GLU A 290 9.87 10.40 -19.21
N VAL A 291 9.72 9.40 -18.34
CA VAL A 291 10.79 8.53 -17.79
C VAL A 291 10.83 7.19 -18.53
#